data_AF-A0A1E3HJ63-F1
#
_entry.id   AF-A0A1E3HJ63-F1
#
_cell.length_a   1.000
_cell.length_b   1.000
_cell.length_c   1.000
_cell.angle_alpha   90.00
_cell.angle_beta   90.00
_cell.angle_gamma   90.00
#
_symmetry.space_group_name_H-M   'P 1'
#
loop_
_entity.id
_entity.type
_entity.pdbx_description
1 polymer ?
#
loop_
_entity_poly.entity_id
_entity_poly.type
_entity_poly.pdbx_seq_one_letter_code
_entity_poly.pdbx_strand_id
1 'polypeptide(L)'
;MAALPTEVQKVANEGTVKLFGKWDAEGVEVKDISLTDYINVNHAVYVPHTAGRYAKKQFAKGRMPIVERLVNALMMNGRNNGKKIMAVRIVQHAFEIINLVTEQNPIQVLVDAIVNTGPREDSTRIGSQGTVRRQAVDVSPLRRVNQAISLLTTGVCSPSSSPPSPFPPSLSIPLPPLP
;
A
#
# COMPACT_ATOMS: atom_id res chain seq x y z
N MET A 1 -22.70 0.40 34.50
CA MET A 1 -21.78 0.93 33.48
C MET A 1 -20.76 -0.18 33.23
N ALA A 2 -20.93 -0.98 32.17
CA ALA A 2 -20.11 -2.17 31.95
C ALA A 2 -18.65 -1.76 31.72
N ALA A 3 -17.73 -2.28 32.53
CA ALA A 3 -16.31 -2.08 32.33
C ALA A 3 -15.92 -2.61 30.94
N LEU A 4 -15.18 -1.81 30.17
CA LEU A 4 -14.72 -2.20 28.84
C LEU A 4 -13.89 -3.51 28.95
N PRO A 5 -13.94 -4.41 27.95
CA PRO A 5 -13.15 -5.63 27.96
C PRO A 5 -11.65 -5.32 28.17
N THR A 6 -10.97 -6.16 28.94
CA THR A 6 -9.57 -5.97 29.38
C THR A 6 -8.57 -5.81 28.23
N GLU A 7 -8.83 -6.38 27.06
CA GLU A 7 -7.97 -6.19 25.88
C GLU A 7 -8.05 -4.78 25.29
N VAL A 8 -9.25 -4.18 25.28
CA VAL A 8 -9.45 -2.81 24.83
C VAL A 8 -8.81 -1.83 25.80
N GLN A 9 -8.81 -2.16 27.10
CA GLN A 9 -8.14 -1.37 28.13
C GLN A 9 -6.61 -1.40 27.99
N LYS A 10 -6.01 -2.54 27.60
CA LYS A 10 -4.55 -2.64 27.36
C LYS A 10 -4.09 -1.73 26.22
N VAL A 11 -4.80 -1.73 25.08
CA VAL A 11 -4.47 -0.87 23.93
C VAL A 11 -4.66 0.63 24.27
N ALA A 12 -5.67 0.97 25.07
CA ALA A 12 -5.89 2.34 25.49
C ALA A 12 -4.82 2.86 26.47
N ASN A 13 -4.22 1.98 27.27
CA ASN A 13 -3.30 2.35 28.34
C ASN A 13 -1.84 2.49 27.88
N GLU A 14 -1.45 1.93 26.72
CA GLU A 14 -0.06 1.91 26.25
C GLU A 14 0.43 3.23 25.64
N GLY A 15 -0.45 4.23 25.42
CA GLY A 15 -0.09 5.59 24.96
C GLY A 15 0.59 5.68 23.59
N THR A 16 0.99 4.56 23.00
CA THR A 16 1.70 4.40 21.74
C THR A 16 0.74 3.93 20.66
N VAL A 17 0.73 4.62 19.52
CA VAL A 17 -0.19 4.31 18.42
C VAL A 17 0.41 3.17 17.60
N LYS A 18 -0.16 1.97 17.73
CA LYS A 18 0.27 0.78 17.00
C LYS A 18 -0.67 0.49 15.82
N LEU A 19 -0.11 0.17 14.66
CA LEU A 19 -0.89 -0.22 13.49
C LEU A 19 -1.57 -1.57 13.75
N PHE A 20 -2.88 -1.64 13.53
CA PHE A 20 -3.75 -2.77 13.87
C PHE A 20 -3.69 -3.19 15.35
N GLY A 21 -3.17 -2.33 16.24
CA GLY A 21 -2.94 -2.66 17.65
C GLY A 21 -1.83 -3.70 17.88
N LYS A 22 -1.05 -4.05 16.85
CA LYS A 22 -0.03 -5.10 16.91
C LYS A 22 1.36 -4.64 16.46
N TRP A 23 1.43 -3.77 15.45
CA TRP A 23 2.69 -3.41 14.80
C TRP A 23 3.13 -2.01 15.18
N ASP A 24 4.36 -1.91 15.68
CA ASP A 24 4.99 -0.63 16.00
C ASP A 24 5.55 0.04 14.74
N ALA A 25 5.34 1.34 14.61
CA ALA A 25 5.95 2.16 13.56
C ALA A 25 7.30 2.75 13.99
N GLU A 26 7.59 2.74 15.29
CA GLU A 26 8.85 3.22 15.87
C GLU A 26 9.93 2.16 15.61
N GLY A 27 10.95 2.53 14.83
CA GLY A 27 12.04 1.62 14.42
C GLY A 27 12.03 1.21 12.94
N VAL A 28 11.10 1.73 12.14
CA VAL A 28 11.13 1.54 10.68
C VAL A 28 12.06 2.57 10.04
N GLU A 29 13.11 2.09 9.38
CA GLU A 29 14.11 2.92 8.72
C GLU A 29 14.05 2.77 7.20
N VAL A 30 14.15 3.89 6.48
CA VAL A 30 14.20 3.91 5.02
C VAL A 30 15.66 3.92 4.59
N LYS A 31 16.11 2.85 3.93
CA LYS A 31 17.50 2.68 3.46
C LYS A 31 17.95 3.73 2.43
N ASP A 32 17.03 4.25 1.62
CA ASP A 32 17.33 5.23 0.55
C ASP A 32 16.91 6.66 0.98
N ILE A 33 17.90 7.53 1.11
CA ILE A 33 17.72 8.92 1.55
C ILE A 33 16.85 9.76 0.61
N SER A 34 16.77 9.38 -0.68
CA SER A 34 15.94 10.11 -1.64
C SER A 34 14.43 9.88 -1.45
N LEU A 35 14.06 8.83 -0.72
CA LEU A 35 12.69 8.38 -0.54
C LEU A 35 12.12 8.71 0.84
N THR A 36 12.96 9.11 1.81
CA THR A 36 12.58 9.36 3.21
C THR A 36 11.41 10.34 3.32
N ASP A 37 11.44 11.44 2.56
CA ASP A 37 10.42 12.49 2.64
C ASP A 37 9.08 12.09 1.99
N TYR A 38 9.10 11.05 1.15
CA TYR A 38 7.93 10.58 0.39
C TYR A 38 7.33 9.27 0.93
N ILE A 39 8.04 8.59 1.83
CA ILE A 39 7.58 7.41 2.55
C ILE A 39 7.31 7.81 3.99
N ASN A 40 6.06 8.17 4.28
CA ASN A 40 5.68 8.57 5.62
C ASN A 40 5.37 7.33 6.49
N VAL A 41 6.22 7.10 7.49
CA VAL A 41 6.04 6.06 8.53
C VAL A 41 5.80 6.68 9.92
N ASN A 42 6.24 7.91 10.14
CA ASN A 42 6.17 8.60 11.44
C ASN A 42 4.74 8.93 11.88
N HIS A 43 3.79 8.99 10.93
CA HIS A 43 2.37 9.14 11.25
C HIS A 43 1.74 7.76 11.48
N ALA A 44 1.90 7.25 12.69
CA ALA A 44 1.26 6.00 13.10
C ALA A 44 -0.27 6.16 13.16
N VAL A 45 -0.99 5.18 12.62
CA VAL A 45 -2.46 5.14 12.59
C VAL A 45 -2.92 3.75 13.01
N TYR A 46 -3.97 3.65 13.82
CA TYR A 46 -4.53 2.36 14.24
C TYR A 46 -5.07 1.53 13.07
N VAL A 47 -5.77 2.21 12.14
CA VAL A 47 -6.35 1.60 10.94
C VAL A 47 -6.04 2.49 9.75
N PRO A 48 -5.60 1.97 8.59
CA PRO A 48 -5.27 2.76 7.40
C PRO A 48 -6.53 3.30 6.68
N HIS A 49 -7.38 4.02 7.40
CA HIS A 49 -8.62 4.64 6.95
C HIS A 49 -8.77 6.04 7.56
N THR A 50 -7.96 6.98 7.09
CA THR A 50 -7.82 8.31 7.71
C THR A 50 -8.74 9.37 7.07
N ALA A 51 -9.39 9.06 5.94
CA ALA A 51 -10.21 10.00 5.16
C ALA A 51 -9.50 11.33 4.83
N GLY A 52 -8.16 11.32 4.76
CA GLY A 52 -7.35 12.52 4.57
C GLY A 52 -7.45 13.11 3.16
N ARG A 53 -7.45 14.44 3.08
CA ARG A 53 -7.58 15.19 1.81
C ARG A 53 -6.22 15.41 1.14
N TYR A 54 -5.58 14.33 0.70
CA TYR A 54 -4.23 14.36 0.12
C TYR A 54 -4.18 14.72 -1.38
N ALA A 55 -5.32 14.78 -2.07
CA ALA A 55 -5.39 15.07 -3.50
C ALA A 55 -5.44 16.56 -3.84
N LYS A 56 -5.79 17.43 -2.88
CA LYS A 56 -6.06 18.86 -3.15
C LYS A 56 -4.80 19.69 -3.42
N LYS A 57 -3.64 19.30 -2.88
CA LYS A 57 -2.37 20.03 -3.02
C LYS A 57 -1.32 19.14 -3.66
N GLN A 58 -0.49 19.71 -4.52
CA GLN A 58 0.67 19.02 -5.10
C GLN A 58 1.62 18.55 -3.98
N PHE A 59 2.13 17.32 -4.08
CA PHE A 59 2.98 16.65 -3.07
C PHE A 59 2.33 16.29 -1.73
N ALA A 60 1.08 16.67 -1.45
CA ALA A 60 0.41 16.27 -0.21
C ALA A 60 0.26 14.73 -0.08
N LYS A 61 0.28 14.00 -1.20
CA LYS A 61 0.33 12.53 -1.23
C LYS A 61 1.58 11.93 -0.55
N GLY A 62 2.69 12.65 -0.47
CA GLY A 62 3.90 12.19 0.24
C GLY A 62 3.69 12.09 1.75
N ARG A 63 2.79 12.90 2.31
CA ARG A 63 2.42 12.89 3.73
C ARG A 63 1.40 11.81 4.09
N MET A 64 0.82 11.10 3.13
CA MET A 64 -0.11 10.01 3.41
C MET A 64 0.66 8.81 3.97
N PRO A 65 0.20 8.17 5.07
CA PRO A 65 0.87 6.99 5.61
C PRO A 65 0.99 5.89 4.55
N ILE A 66 2.16 5.26 4.45
CA ILE A 66 2.50 4.37 3.32
C ILE A 66 1.53 3.20 3.16
N VAL A 67 1.05 2.64 4.27
CA VAL A 67 0.07 1.54 4.29
C VAL A 67 -1.28 1.99 3.71
N GLU A 68 -1.71 3.22 3.99
CA GLU A 68 -2.94 3.76 3.39
C GLU A 68 -2.79 3.96 1.87
N ARG A 69 -1.59 4.30 1.39
CA ARG A 69 -1.31 4.38 -0.05
C ARG A 69 -1.47 3.03 -0.73
N LEU A 70 -0.97 1.96 -0.10
CA LEU A 70 -1.11 0.59 -0.58
C LEU A 70 -2.57 0.15 -0.62
N VAL A 71 -3.32 0.37 0.47
CA VAL A 71 -4.76 0.06 0.55
C VAL A 71 -5.55 0.78 -0.54
N ASN A 72 -5.25 2.06 -0.79
CA ASN A 72 -5.92 2.85 -1.82
C ASN A 72 -5.59 2.35 -3.24
N ALA A 73 -4.42 1.76 -3.47
CA ALA A 73 -4.06 1.16 -4.76
C ALA A 73 -4.71 -0.22 -4.97
N LEU A 74 -4.96 -0.99 -3.90
CA LEU A 74 -5.63 -2.30 -3.98
C LEU A 74 -7.11 -2.21 -4.38
N MET A 75 -7.80 -1.10 -4.10
CA MET A 75 -9.21 -0.91 -4.46
C MET A 75 -9.44 -0.49 -5.92
N MET A 76 -8.44 -0.62 -6.79
CA MET A 76 -8.55 -0.31 -8.21
C MET A 76 -9.24 -1.46 -8.98
N ASN A 77 -9.55 -1.25 -10.26
CA ASN A 77 -10.21 -2.22 -11.16
C ASN A 77 -11.73 -2.37 -11.00
N GLY A 78 -12.47 -1.26 -11.07
CA GLY A 78 -13.92 -1.23 -11.37
C GLY A 78 -14.80 -1.89 -10.32
N ARG A 79 -14.87 -3.23 -10.33
CA ARG A 79 -15.61 -4.08 -9.38
C ARG A 79 -15.16 -3.91 -7.92
N ASN A 80 -13.93 -3.46 -7.71
CA ASN A 80 -13.33 -3.26 -6.38
C ASN A 80 -13.34 -1.80 -5.91
N ASN A 81 -13.83 -0.87 -6.74
CA ASN A 81 -13.84 0.55 -6.43
C ASN A 81 -14.63 0.82 -5.13
N GLY A 82 -14.02 1.59 -4.23
CA GLY A 82 -14.65 2.03 -2.98
C GLY A 82 -14.71 0.99 -1.85
N LYS A 83 -14.32 -0.27 -2.10
CA LYS A 83 -14.33 -1.36 -1.09
C LYS A 83 -13.12 -1.28 -0.14
N LYS A 84 -12.92 -0.13 0.50
CA LYS A 84 -11.75 0.13 1.34
C LYS A 84 -11.67 -0.79 2.57
N ILE A 85 -12.81 -1.08 3.22
CA ILE A 85 -12.87 -2.01 4.37
C ILE A 85 -12.36 -3.40 3.99
N MET A 86 -12.72 -3.89 2.80
CA MET A 86 -12.25 -5.18 2.30
C MET A 86 -10.73 -5.15 2.04
N ALA A 87 -10.22 -4.08 1.41
CA ALA A 87 -8.79 -3.90 1.18
C ALA A 87 -7.97 -3.83 2.48
N VAL A 88 -8.49 -3.14 3.51
CA VAL A 88 -7.84 -3.09 4.84
C VAL A 88 -7.73 -4.49 5.46
N ARG A 89 -8.77 -5.33 5.36
CA ARG A 89 -8.74 -6.70 5.86
C ARG A 89 -7.71 -7.57 5.12
N ILE A 90 -7.62 -7.44 3.79
CA ILE A 90 -6.62 -8.14 2.99
C ILE A 90 -5.21 -7.76 3.44
N VAL A 91 -4.94 -6.47 3.65
CA VAL A 91 -3.64 -6.00 4.13
C VAL A 91 -3.35 -6.49 5.56
N GLN A 92 -4.35 -6.53 6.43
CA GLN A 92 -4.19 -7.07 7.78
C GLN A 92 -3.74 -8.54 7.75
N HIS A 93 -4.41 -9.39 6.96
CA HIS A 93 -4.01 -10.80 6.81
C HIS A 93 -2.64 -10.94 6.13
N ALA A 94 -2.34 -10.11 5.13
CA ALA A 94 -1.03 -10.13 4.48
C ALA A 94 0.11 -9.80 5.45
N PHE A 95 -0.08 -8.82 6.34
CA PHE A 95 0.93 -8.45 7.34
C PHE A 95 1.14 -9.55 8.39
N GLU A 96 0.08 -10.30 8.75
CA GLU A 96 0.21 -11.47 9.61
C GLU A 96 1.04 -12.58 8.93
N ILE A 97 0.78 -12.86 7.65
CA ILE A 97 1.56 -13.84 6.87
C ILE A 97 3.03 -13.40 6.75
N ILE A 98 3.28 -12.13 6.42
CA ILE A 98 4.66 -11.61 6.27
C ILE A 98 5.43 -11.78 7.58
N ASN A 99 4.84 -11.44 8.73
CA ASN A 99 5.52 -11.60 10.00
C ASN A 99 5.78 -13.08 10.34
N LEU A 100 4.84 -13.97 10.02
CA LEU A 100 5.05 -15.41 10.24
C LEU A 100 6.16 -15.99 9.36
N VAL A 101 6.34 -15.47 8.14
CA VAL A 101 7.36 -15.97 7.20
C VAL A 101 8.73 -15.35 7.44
N THR A 102 8.78 -14.05 7.77
CA THR A 102 10.03 -13.28 7.83
C THR A 102 10.51 -12.98 9.24
N GLU A 103 9.65 -13.16 10.25
CA GLU A 103 9.89 -12.81 11.66
C GLU A 103 10.31 -11.34 11.88
N GLN A 104 10.08 -10.49 10.88
CA GLN A 104 10.40 -9.06 10.88
C GLN A 104 9.13 -8.23 10.89
N ASN A 105 9.26 -6.96 11.32
CA ASN A 105 8.15 -6.02 11.25
C ASN A 105 7.65 -5.88 9.79
N PRO A 106 6.38 -6.21 9.50
CA PRO A 106 5.85 -6.21 8.14
C PRO A 106 5.85 -4.81 7.51
N ILE A 107 5.85 -3.75 8.33
CA ILE A 107 5.97 -2.37 7.83
C ILE A 107 7.35 -2.15 7.22
N GLN A 108 8.42 -2.67 7.84
CA GLN A 108 9.77 -2.59 7.28
C GLN A 108 9.88 -3.36 5.97
N VAL A 109 9.33 -4.57 5.91
CA VAL A 109 9.33 -5.39 4.69
C VAL A 109 8.61 -4.67 3.55
N LEU A 110 7.49 -3.99 3.85
CA LEU A 110 6.78 -3.18 2.87
C LEU A 110 7.63 -2.00 2.36
N VAL A 111 8.30 -1.28 3.26
CA VAL A 111 9.17 -0.15 2.89
C VAL A 111 10.32 -0.64 2.01
N ASP A 112 10.98 -1.72 2.40
CA ASP A 112 12.07 -2.32 1.63
C ASP A 112 11.59 -2.79 0.25
N ALA A 113 10.40 -3.38 0.16
CA ALA A 113 9.81 -3.77 -1.12
C ALA A 113 9.58 -2.57 -2.05
N ILE A 114 9.13 -1.43 -1.51
CA ILE A 114 8.90 -0.19 -2.27
C ILE A 114 10.22 0.41 -2.76
N VAL A 115 11.25 0.42 -1.91
CA VAL A 115 12.59 0.93 -2.28
C VAL A 115 13.16 0.11 -3.44
N ASN A 116 13.04 -1.21 -3.36
CA ASN A 116 13.61 -2.13 -4.36
C ASN A 116 12.83 -2.15 -5.70
N THR A 117 11.52 -1.92 -5.68
CA THR A 117 10.68 -1.91 -6.90
C THR A 117 10.67 -0.57 -7.63
N GLY A 118 11.22 0.48 -7.01
CA GLY A 118 11.21 1.82 -7.57
C GLY A 118 12.18 2.00 -8.75
N PRO A 119 11.70 2.26 -9.99
CA PRO A 119 12.59 2.52 -11.12
C PRO A 119 13.33 3.85 -10.93
N ARG A 120 14.62 3.84 -11.26
CA ARG A 120 15.48 5.04 -11.19
C ARG A 120 15.50 5.83 -12.51
N GLU A 121 15.42 5.11 -13.61
CA GLU A 121 15.45 5.65 -14.98
C GLU A 121 14.19 5.22 -15.73
N ASP A 122 13.68 6.09 -16.60
CA ASP A 122 12.57 5.80 -17.50
C ASP A 122 12.81 6.42 -18.88
N SER A 123 12.10 5.95 -19.90
CA SER A 123 12.28 6.42 -21.28
C SER A 123 11.13 7.33 -21.71
N THR A 124 11.46 8.60 -21.97
CA THR A 124 10.49 9.56 -22.52
C THR A 124 10.51 9.52 -24.04
N ARG A 125 9.33 9.64 -24.63
CA ARG A 125 9.17 9.77 -26.08
C ARG A 125 9.47 11.23 -26.44
N ILE A 126 10.58 11.49 -27.12
CA ILE A 126 10.98 12.84 -27.56
C ILE A 126 11.07 12.87 -29.09
N GLY A 127 10.47 13.89 -29.69
CA GLY A 127 10.49 14.11 -31.14
C GLY A 127 9.17 14.69 -31.64
N SER A 128 9.22 15.44 -32.74
CA SER A 128 8.03 15.95 -33.42
C SER A 128 7.68 15.03 -34.59
N GLN A 129 6.40 14.66 -34.68
CA GLN A 129 5.81 13.91 -35.81
C GLN A 129 6.56 12.61 -36.19
N GLY A 130 7.43 12.68 -37.22
CA GLY A 130 7.97 11.52 -37.94
C GLY A 130 9.30 10.95 -37.42
N THR A 131 10.06 11.70 -36.61
CA THR A 131 11.32 11.23 -36.02
C THR A 131 11.21 11.19 -34.50
N VAL A 132 10.49 10.18 -34.02
CA VAL A 132 10.31 9.93 -32.59
C VAL A 132 11.40 9.00 -32.09
N ARG A 133 12.16 9.45 -31.08
CA ARG A 133 13.15 8.64 -30.37
C ARG A 133 12.80 8.51 -28.89
N ARG A 134 13.34 7.48 -28.23
CA ARG A 134 13.26 7.32 -26.78
C ARG A 134 14.51 7.91 -26.16
N GLN A 135 14.34 8.86 -25.26
CA GLN A 135 15.42 9.45 -24.49
C GLN A 135 15.30 8.96 -23.04
N ALA A 136 16.41 8.49 -22.48
CA ALA A 136 16.49 8.16 -21.06
C ALA A 136 16.40 9.44 -20.22
N VAL A 137 15.56 9.43 -19.20
CA VAL A 137 15.33 10.54 -18.27
C VAL A 137 15.20 9.97 -16.86
N ASP A 138 15.71 10.70 -15.87
CA ASP A 138 15.62 10.33 -14.46
C ASP A 138 14.19 10.44 -13.92
N VAL A 139 13.84 9.52 -13.02
CA VAL A 139 12.52 9.49 -12.39
C VAL A 139 12.53 10.19 -11.04
N SER A 140 11.56 11.07 -10.81
CA SER A 140 11.39 11.75 -9.52
C SER A 140 11.09 10.76 -8.38
N PRO A 141 11.53 11.05 -7.14
CA PRO A 141 11.29 10.16 -5.99
C PRO A 141 9.81 9.87 -5.72
N LEU A 142 8.93 10.87 -5.88
CA LEU A 142 7.49 10.67 -5.71
C LEU A 142 6.92 9.73 -6.79
N ARG A 143 7.39 9.84 -8.05
CA ARG A 143 6.97 8.95 -9.14
C ARG A 143 7.48 7.54 -8.91
N ARG A 144 8.72 7.39 -8.40
CA ARG A 144 9.31 6.11 -8.01
C ARG A 144 8.43 5.36 -7.01
N VAL A 145 7.99 6.02 -5.93
CA VAL A 145 7.10 5.40 -4.93
C VAL A 145 5.72 5.07 -5.51
N ASN A 146 5.15 5.96 -6.33
CA ASN A 146 3.85 5.70 -6.95
C ASN A 146 3.89 4.52 -7.94
N GLN A 147 4.96 4.40 -8.74
CA GLN A 147 5.16 3.29 -9.66
C GLN A 147 5.41 1.99 -8.90
N ALA A 148 6.25 1.99 -7.87
CA ALA A 148 6.49 0.84 -7.00
C ALA A 148 5.18 0.27 -6.44
N ILE A 149 4.36 1.11 -5.81
CA ILE A 149 3.06 0.70 -5.27
C ILE A 149 2.15 0.15 -6.36
N SER A 150 2.07 0.83 -7.51
CA SER A 150 1.24 0.38 -8.63
C SER A 150 1.68 -0.98 -9.17
N LEU A 151 2.98 -1.21 -9.33
CA LEU A 151 3.52 -2.47 -9.85
C LEU A 151 3.26 -3.62 -8.87
N LEU A 152 3.46 -3.40 -7.58
CA LEU A 152 3.13 -4.38 -6.54
C LEU A 152 1.65 -4.76 -6.58
N THR A 153 0.75 -3.77 -6.64
CA THR A 153 -0.70 -4.05 -6.68
C THR A 153 -1.15 -4.68 -7.99
N THR A 154 -0.59 -4.26 -9.12
CA THR A 154 -0.92 -4.86 -10.43
C THR A 154 -0.43 -6.30 -10.49
N GLY A 155 0.75 -6.61 -9.95
CA GLY A 155 1.25 -7.99 -9.86
C GLY A 155 0.29 -8.88 -9.08
N VAL A 156 -0.16 -8.43 -7.91
CA VAL A 156 -1.12 -9.16 -7.06
C VAL A 156 -2.51 -9.30 -7.71
N CYS A 157 -2.94 -8.32 -8.50
CA CYS A 157 -4.24 -8.34 -9.18
C CYS A 157 -4.22 -8.95 -10.59
N SER A 158 -3.05 -9.25 -11.14
CA SER A 158 -2.91 -9.89 -12.45
C SER A 158 -3.27 -11.38 -12.38
N PRO A 159 -3.92 -11.97 -13.41
CA PRO A 159 -4.55 -13.29 -13.33
C PRO A 159 -3.58 -14.49 -13.37
N SER A 160 -2.34 -14.37 -12.88
CA SER A 160 -1.39 -15.47 -12.89
C SER A 160 -1.41 -16.31 -11.61
N SER A 161 -1.72 -17.60 -11.82
CA SER A 161 -1.51 -18.79 -11.00
C SER A 161 -2.36 -18.99 -9.74
N SER A 162 -3.46 -19.74 -9.91
CA SER A 162 -4.27 -20.44 -8.87
C SER A 162 -4.83 -19.58 -7.73
N PRO A 163 -6.00 -19.89 -7.16
CA PRO A 163 -6.44 -19.20 -5.95
C PRO A 163 -5.65 -19.72 -4.74
N PRO A 164 -4.84 -18.90 -4.04
CA PRO A 164 -4.70 -19.10 -2.61
C PRO A 164 -5.95 -18.48 -1.96
N SER A 165 -6.85 -19.31 -1.44
CA SER A 165 -7.88 -18.83 -0.50
C SER A 165 -7.18 -18.18 0.70
N PRO A 166 -7.69 -17.05 1.23
CA PRO A 166 -9.02 -16.94 1.81
C PRO A 166 -9.78 -15.70 1.31
N PHE A 167 -10.11 -15.67 0.02
CA PHE A 167 -11.17 -14.78 -0.44
C PHE A 167 -12.52 -15.42 -0.10
N PRO A 168 -13.45 -14.74 0.59
CA PRO A 168 -14.81 -15.25 0.72
C PRO A 168 -15.43 -15.35 -0.69
N PRO A 169 -15.83 -16.56 -1.13
CA PRO A 169 -16.31 -16.81 -2.50
C PRO A 169 -17.71 -16.24 -2.80
N SER A 170 -18.28 -15.39 -1.94
CA SER A 170 -19.65 -14.86 -2.10
C SER A 170 -19.80 -13.77 -3.19
N LEU A 171 -18.82 -13.60 -4.07
CA LEU A 171 -18.88 -12.69 -5.22
C LEU A 171 -18.59 -13.40 -6.56
N SER A 172 -18.59 -14.74 -6.58
CA SER A 172 -18.69 -15.51 -7.81
C SER A 172 -20.16 -15.72 -8.19
N ILE A 173 -20.79 -14.70 -8.78
CA ILE A 173 -21.85 -14.96 -9.76
C ILE A 173 -21.15 -14.99 -11.10
N PRO A 174 -20.96 -16.17 -11.72
CA PRO A 174 -20.63 -16.24 -13.13
C PRO A 174 -21.89 -15.82 -13.88
N LEU A 175 -21.98 -14.56 -14.30
CA LEU A 175 -22.93 -14.22 -15.35
C LEU A 175 -22.45 -14.91 -16.62
N PRO A 176 -23.24 -15.84 -17.19
CA PRO A 176 -22.86 -16.50 -18.43
C PRO A 176 -22.75 -15.44 -19.56
N PRO A 177 -21.83 -15.61 -20.52
CA PRO A 177 -21.91 -14.85 -21.75
C PRO A 177 -23.18 -15.31 -22.48
N LEU A 178 -24.19 -14.43 -22.55
CA LEU A 178 -25.36 -14.68 -23.40
C LEU A 178 -24.93 -14.57 -24.88
N PRO A 179 -25.55 -15.38 -25.76
CA PRO A 179 -25.24 -15.46 -27.20
C PRO A 179 -25.52 -14.16 -27.95
#